data_AF-A0A963Y241-F1
#
_entry.id   AF-A0A963Y241-F1
#
_cell.length_a   1.000
_cell.length_b   1.000
_cell.length_c   1.000
_cell.angle_alpha   90.00
_cell.angle_beta   90.00
_cell.angle_gamma   90.00
#
_symmetry.space_group_name_H-M   'P 1'
#
loop_
_entity.id
_entity.type
_entity.pdbx_description
1 polymer ?
#
loop_
_entity_poly.entity_id
_entity_poly.type
_entity_poly.pdbx_seq_one_letter_code
_entity_poly.pdbx_strand_id
1 'polypeptide(L)' 'MTIHAAVQEAPQPAFLACYLDTLGLLERLHRLLLDVIKDEFERLGIPEVNAVQALLLFNIGEAEVTAGELKTR' A
#
# COMPACT_ATOMS: atom_id res chain seq x y z
N MET A 1 -22.94 21.25 -13.73
CA MET A 1 -22.38 20.33 -14.76
C MET A 1 -21.83 19.12 -14.03
N THR A 2 -22.68 18.12 -13.88
CA THR A 2 -22.32 16.81 -13.34
C THR A 2 -21.47 16.07 -14.36
N ILE A 3 -20.28 15.64 -13.96
CA ILE A 3 -19.46 14.74 -14.77
C ILE A 3 -20.09 13.36 -14.67
N HIS A 4 -21.13 13.12 -15.47
CA HIS A 4 -21.43 11.76 -15.91
C HIS A 4 -20.45 11.46 -17.05
N ALA A 5 -19.21 11.13 -16.69
CA ALA A 5 -18.36 10.38 -17.59
C ALA A 5 -19.10 9.06 -17.82
N ALA A 6 -19.69 8.93 -19.00
CA ALA A 6 -20.23 7.67 -19.46
C ALA A 6 -19.09 6.64 -19.39
N VAL A 7 -19.06 5.85 -18.32
CA VAL A 7 -18.38 4.57 -18.33
C VAL A 7 -19.10 3.80 -19.41
N GLN A 8 -18.56 3.85 -20.63
CA GLN A 8 -18.92 2.91 -21.66
C GLN A 8 -18.76 1.54 -21.02
N GLU A 9 -19.86 0.79 -20.90
CA GLU A 9 -19.86 -0.56 -20.39
C GLU A 9 -18.98 -1.39 -21.32
N ALA A 10 -17.68 -1.45 -21.02
CA ALA A 10 -16.80 -2.45 -21.55
C ALA A 10 -17.49 -3.81 -21.29
N PRO A 11 -17.41 -4.78 -22.22
CA PRO A 11 -17.96 -6.11 -21.97
C PRO A 11 -17.50 -6.54 -20.57
N GLN A 12 -18.43 -6.96 -19.70
CA GLN A 12 -18.11 -7.33 -18.30
C GLN A 12 -16.79 -8.11 -18.11
N PRO A 13 -16.41 -9.05 -19.01
CA PRO A 13 -15.11 -9.71 -18.97
C PRO A 13 -13.89 -8.78 -19.12
N ALA A 14 -13.97 -7.78 -20.00
CA ALA A 14 -12.88 -6.82 -20.25
C ALA A 14 -12.70 -5.84 -19.08
N PHE A 15 -13.80 -5.43 -18.44
CA PHE A 15 -13.73 -4.62 -17.22
C PHE A 15 -13.06 -5.40 -16.07
N LEU A 16 -13.48 -6.66 -15.85
CA LEU A 16 -12.89 -7.50 -14.81
C LEU A 16 -11.40 -7.75 -15.07
N ALA A 17 -10.99 -8.00 -16.31
CA ALA A 17 -9.58 -8.16 -16.67
C ALA A 17 -8.75 -6.91 -16.30
N CYS A 18 -9.20 -5.73 -16.71
CA CYS A 18 -8.53 -4.46 -16.40
C CYS A 18 -8.46 -4.20 -14.88
N TYR A 19 -9.53 -4.52 -14.14
CA TYR A 19 -9.55 -4.42 -12.69
C TYR A 19 -8.50 -5.33 -12.03
N LEU A 20 -8.43 -6.61 -12.44
CA LEU A 20 -7.47 -7.57 -11.90
C LEU A 20 -6.02 -7.20 -12.26
N ASP A 21 -5.78 -6.69 -13.47
CA ASP A 21 -4.47 -6.19 -13.87
C ASP A 21 -4.03 -5.01 -12.98
N THR A 22 -4.94 -4.06 -12.75
CA THR A 22 -4.70 -2.90 -11.88
C THR A 22 -4.43 -3.33 -10.44
N LEU A 23 -5.21 -4.29 -9.92
CA LEU A 23 -5.01 -4.86 -8.59
C LEU A 23 -3.64 -5.54 -8.49
N GLY A 24 -3.24 -6.31 -9.50
CA GLY A 24 -1.91 -6.93 -9.55
C GLY A 24 -0.77 -5.92 -9.59
N LEU A 25 -0.94 -4.78 -10.29
CA LEU A 25 0.02 -3.69 -10.26
C LEU A 25 0.13 -3.05 -8.87
N LEU A 26 -1.00 -2.86 -8.18
CA LEU A 26 -1.05 -2.32 -6.83
C LEU A 26 -0.33 -3.23 -5.83
N GLU A 27 -0.59 -4.53 -5.88
CA GLU A 27 0.09 -5.52 -5.03
C GLU A 27 1.61 -5.57 -5.28
N ARG A 28 2.02 -5.44 -6.54
CA ARG A 28 3.45 -5.37 -6.89
C ARG A 28 4.10 -4.11 -6.35
N LEU A 29 3.45 -2.96 -6.52
CA LEU A 29 3.93 -1.69 -5.98
C LEU A 29 4.09 -1.74 -4.46
N HIS A 30 3.11 -2.32 -3.75
CA HIS A 30 3.16 -2.48 -2.31
C HIS A 30 4.38 -3.30 -1.86
N ARG A 31 4.66 -4.42 -2.54
CA ARG A 31 5.83 -5.27 -2.23
C ARG A 31 7.15 -4.57 -2.52
N LEU A 32 7.25 -3.90 -3.68
CA LEU A 32 8.45 -3.15 -4.05
C LEU A 32 8.75 -2.01 -3.06
N LEU A 33 7.71 -1.37 -2.53
CA LEU A 33 7.87 -0.37 -1.47
C LEU A 33 8.46 -0.98 -0.20
N LEU A 34 7.92 -2.13 0.25
CA LEU A 34 8.44 -2.84 1.42
C LEU A 34 9.88 -3.31 1.21
N ASP A 35 10.22 -3.79 0.00
CA ASP A 35 11.56 -4.22 -0.35
C ASP A 35 12.55 -3.03 -0.30
N VAL A 36 12.19 -1.88 -0.88
CA VAL A 36 13.02 -0.66 -0.80
C VAL A 36 13.26 -0.23 0.64
N ILE A 37 12.22 -0.19 1.48
CA ILE A 37 12.37 0.17 2.90
C ILE A 37 13.29 -0.82 3.63
N LYS A 38 13.12 -2.12 3.35
CA LYS A 38 13.95 -3.17 3.92
C LYS A 38 15.42 -3.03 3.50
N ASP A 39 15.69 -2.82 2.21
CA ASP A 39 17.04 -2.66 1.66
C ASP A 39 17.76 -1.46 2.28
N GLU A 40 17.03 -0.36 2.52
CA GLU A 40 17.55 0.83 3.21
C GLU A 40 17.98 0.52 4.65
N PHE A 41 17.17 -0.24 5.39
CA PHE A 41 17.47 -0.61 6.78
C PHE A 41 18.64 -1.59 6.87
N GLU A 42 18.71 -2.56 5.96
CA GLU A 42 19.86 -3.45 5.85
C GLU A 42 21.13 -2.67 5.54
N ARG A 43 21.07 -1.66 4.66
CA ARG A 43 22.20 -0.78 4.36
C ARG A 43 22.65 0.06 5.56
N LEU A 44 21.70 0.53 6.37
CA LEU A 44 21.98 1.30 7.59
C LEU A 44 22.39 0.42 8.78
N GLY A 45 22.29 -0.91 8.66
CA GLY A 45 22.60 -1.84 9.73
C GLY A 45 21.58 -1.84 10.86
N ILE A 46 20.29 -1.63 10.55
CA ILE A 46 19.17 -1.61 11.50
C ILE A 46 18.24 -2.83 11.26
N PRO A 47 18.66 -4.05 11.63
CA PRO A 47 17.87 -5.26 11.39
C PRO A 47 16.69 -5.45 12.37
N GLU A 48 16.60 -4.67 13.45
CA GLU A 48 15.63 -4.87 14.53
C GLU A 48 14.20 -4.42 14.17
N VAL A 49 14.05 -3.64 13.09
CA VAL A 49 12.76 -3.12 12.62
C VAL A 49 12.52 -3.61 11.20
N ASN A 50 11.36 -4.21 10.93
CA ASN A 50 10.98 -4.59 9.56
C ASN A 50 10.22 -3.47 8.84
N ALA A 51 10.08 -3.57 7.52
CA ALA A 51 9.46 -2.54 6.69
C ALA A 51 8.00 -2.20 7.10
N VAL A 52 7.22 -3.18 7.57
CA VAL A 52 5.84 -2.93 8.04
C VAL A 52 5.85 -2.16 9.35
N GLN A 53 6.73 -2.51 10.28
CA GLN A 53 6.90 -1.78 11.54
C GLN A 53 7.39 -0.35 11.29
N ALA A 54 8.30 -0.15 10.34
CA ALA A 54 8.76 1.17 9.92
C ALA A 54 7.61 2.05 9.41
N LEU A 55 6.73 1.49 8.58
CA LEU A 55 5.54 2.18 8.09
C LEU A 55 4.56 2.52 9.22
N LEU A 56 4.38 1.63 10.20
CA LEU A 56 3.54 1.92 11.37
C LEU A 56 4.13 3.06 12.20
N LEU A 57 5.42 3.02 12.51
CA LEU A 57 6.12 4.09 13.22
C LEU A 57 6.03 5.43 12.48
N PHE A 58 6.21 5.42 11.16
CA PHE A 58 6.05 6.61 10.31
C PHE A 58 4.62 7.17 10.37
N ASN A 59 3.61 6.31 10.28
CA ASN A 59 2.20 6.73 10.33
C ASN A 59 1.77 7.25 11.70
N ILE A 60 2.42 6.79 12.77
CA ILE A 60 2.24 7.32 14.12
C ILE A 60 2.89 8.69 14.25
N GLY A 61 4.12 8.86 13.72
CA GLY A 61 4.86 10.12 13.80
C GLY A 61 5.08 10.54 15.25
N GLU A 62 4.62 11.74 15.60
CA GLU A 62 4.66 12.29 16.98
C GLU A 62 3.38 11.99 17.78
N ALA A 63 2.42 11.26 17.21
CA ALA A 63 1.19 10.93 17.91
C ALA A 63 1.42 9.82 18.94
N GLU A 64 0.88 9.96 20.14
CA GLU A 64 0.79 8.83 21.08
C GLU A 64 -0.42 7.98 20.73
N VAL A 65 -0.17 6.78 20.20
CA VAL A 65 -1.22 5.83 19.80
C VAL A 65 -1.12 4.59 20.66
N THR A 66 -2.24 4.14 21.21
CA THR A 66 -2.27 2.92 22.02
C THR A 66 -2.11 1.68 21.13
N ALA A 67 -1.55 0.59 21.67
CA ALA A 67 -1.34 -0.65 20.92
C ALA A 67 -2.63 -1.24 20.30
N GLY A 68 -3.80 -0.93 20.88
CA GLY A 68 -5.11 -1.35 20.34
C GLY A 68 -5.54 -0.58 19.09
N GLU A 69 -5.18 0.69 18.99
CA GLU A 69 -5.46 1.54 17.82
C GLU A 69 -4.55 1.21 16.65
N LEU A 70 -3.31 0.77 16.91
CA LEU A 70 -2.38 0.26 15.90
C LEU A 70 -2.88 -1.00 15.18
N LYS A 71 -3.53 -1.91 15.90
CA LYS A 71 -3.95 -3.22 15.35
C LYS A 71 -5.12 -3.12 14.36
N THR A 72 -5.84 -2.00 14.36
CA THR A 72 -7.13 -1.84 13.65
C THR A 72 -6.99 -1.01 12.35
N ARG A 73 -5.79 -0.54 12.01
CA ARG A 73 -5.48 0.22 10.79
C ARG A 73 -4.60 -0.57 9.85
#